data_AF-A0A6I6STZ7-F1
#
_entry.id   AF-A0A6I6STZ7-F1
#
_cell.length_a   1.000
_cell.length_b   1.000
_cell.length_c   1.000
_cell.angle_alpha   90.00
_cell.angle_beta   90.00
_cell.angle_gamma   90.00
#
_symmetry.space_group_name_H-M   'P 1'
#
loop_
_entity.id
_entity.type
_entity.pdbx_description
1 polymer ?
#
loop_
_entity_poly.entity_id
_entity_poly.type
_entity_poly.pdbx_seq_one_letter_code
_entity_poly.pdbx_strand_id
1 'polypeptide(L)'
;MPASPVHTVTDPATGDQVSLRVLARRHGLGYYCVARRHWRGLRGWALVEPVKDVRRRIGIAWAEDRLRRQAEAEQARDLAEATEHPLSRIRLS
;
A
#
# COMPACT_ATOMS: atom_id res chain seq x y z
N MET A 1 25.92 30.30 16.11
CA MET A 1 25.12 29.26 15.43
C MET A 1 23.73 29.25 16.06
N PRO A 2 22.70 29.84 15.45
CA PRO A 2 21.34 29.72 15.99
C PRO A 2 20.91 28.26 15.89
N ALA A 3 20.39 27.70 16.99
CA ALA A 3 19.85 26.35 17.02
C ALA A 3 18.71 26.25 15.99
N SER A 4 18.82 25.33 15.03
CA SER A 4 17.73 25.06 14.09
C SER A 4 16.47 24.78 14.89
N PRO A 5 15.30 25.36 14.53
CA PRO A 5 14.07 25.14 15.25
C PRO A 5 13.80 23.64 15.31
N VAL A 6 13.86 23.08 16.52
CA VAL A 6 13.54 21.68 16.76
C VAL A 6 12.03 21.57 16.56
N HIS A 7 11.60 21.18 15.37
CA HIS A 7 10.19 20.93 15.11
C HIS A 7 9.69 19.84 16.08
N THR A 8 8.94 20.28 17.08
CA THR A 8 8.27 19.42 18.05
C THR A 8 6.90 19.04 17.52
N VAL A 9 6.52 17.80 17.81
CA VAL A 9 5.23 17.21 17.48
C VAL A 9 4.68 16.51 18.72
N THR A 10 3.36 16.50 18.84
CA THR A 10 2.69 15.78 19.91
C THR A 10 2.75 14.27 19.65
N ASP A 11 3.29 13.52 20.60
CA ASP A 11 3.26 12.06 20.59
C ASP A 11 1.81 11.59 20.78
N PRO A 12 1.20 10.89 19.81
CA PRO A 12 -0.19 10.47 19.93
C PRO A 12 -0.43 9.41 21.01
N ALA A 13 0.61 8.73 21.49
CA ALA A 13 0.49 7.72 22.53
C ALA A 13 0.53 8.31 23.95
N THR A 14 1.30 9.38 24.16
CA THR A 14 1.54 9.95 25.50
C THR A 14 1.04 11.38 25.67
N GLY A 15 0.79 12.11 24.58
CA GLY A 15 0.46 13.54 24.60
C GLY A 15 1.66 14.48 24.74
N ASP A 16 2.88 13.95 24.86
CA ASP A 16 4.09 14.75 25.05
C ASP A 16 4.48 15.54 23.80
N GLN A 17 5.07 16.73 23.97
CA GLN A 17 5.76 17.41 22.89
C GLN A 17 7.18 16.86 22.73
N VAL A 18 7.43 16.17 21.63
CA VAL A 18 8.71 15.50 21.34
C VAL A 18 9.23 15.89 19.96
N SER A 19 10.54 15.78 19.74
CA SER A 19 11.09 15.92 18.39
C SER A 19 10.68 14.73 17.50
N LEU A 20 10.65 14.94 16.18
CA LEU A 20 10.40 13.85 15.20
C LEU A 20 11.36 12.66 15.37
N ARG A 21 12.59 12.90 15.82
CA ARG A 21 13.61 11.87 16.05
C ARG A 21 13.29 11.02 17.27
N VAL A 22 12.82 11.64 18.34
CA VAL A 22 12.35 10.95 19.56
C VAL A 22 11.08 10.17 19.24
N LEU A 23 10.12 10.78 18.54
CA LEU A 23 8.90 10.12 18.11
C LEU A 23 9.20 8.86 17.27
N ALA A 24 10.08 8.97 16.28
CA ALA A 24 10.49 7.84 15.46
C ALA A 24 11.11 6.70 16.30
N ARG A 25 11.97 7.04 17.26
CA ARG A 25 12.59 6.04 18.16
C ARG A 25 11.56 5.35 19.06
N ARG A 26 10.61 6.10 19.64
CA ARG A 26 9.55 5.56 20.52
C ARG A 26 8.67 4.55 19.79
N HIS A 27 8.35 4.83 18.52
CA HIS A 27 7.45 4.00 17.70
C HIS A 27 8.20 3.00 16.80
N GLY A 28 9.52 2.84 16.96
CA GLY A 28 10.32 1.88 16.19
C GLY A 28 10.39 2.17 14.68
N LEU A 29 10.28 3.44 14.29
CA LEU A 29 10.26 3.88 12.89
C LEU A 29 11.58 4.57 12.49
N GLY A 30 11.84 4.58 11.19
CA GLY A 30 12.93 5.40 10.63
C GLY A 30 12.58 6.89 10.66
N TYR A 31 13.52 7.74 11.10
CA TYR A 31 13.36 9.19 11.16
C TYR A 31 12.84 9.79 9.84
N TYR A 32 13.44 9.41 8.70
CA TYR A 32 13.04 9.92 7.39
C TYR A 32 11.58 9.58 7.03
N CYS A 33 11.05 8.46 7.52
CA CYS A 33 9.66 8.09 7.29
C CYS A 33 8.72 9.06 8.03
N VAL A 34 8.98 9.28 9.32
CA VAL A 34 8.20 10.18 10.16
C VAL A 34 8.33 11.63 9.68
N ALA A 35 9.54 12.09 9.33
CA ALA A 35 9.77 13.41 8.78
C ALA A 35 9.03 13.64 7.45
N ARG A 36 9.07 12.67 6.53
CA ARG A 36 8.32 12.75 5.26
C ARG A 36 6.82 12.82 5.48
N ARG A 37 6.28 12.06 6.45
CA ARG A 37 4.85 12.13 6.83
C ARG A 37 4.50 13.50 7.41
N HIS A 38 5.34 14.03 8.28
CA HIS A 38 5.17 15.35 8.86
C HIS A 38 5.15 16.46 7.80
N TRP A 39 6.08 16.44 6.84
CA TRP A 39 6.10 17.39 5.72
C TRP A 39 4.91 17.26 4.76
N ARG A 40 4.27 16.09 4.71
CA ARG A 40 3.00 15.88 3.99
C ARG A 40 1.77 16.37 4.77
N GLY A 41 1.95 16.97 5.94
CA GLY A 41 0.86 17.44 6.78
C GLY A 41 0.22 16.37 7.67
N LEU A 42 0.74 15.14 7.69
CA LEU A 42 0.21 14.09 8.58
C LEU A 42 0.57 14.39 10.04
N ARG A 43 -0.37 14.10 10.95
CA ARG A 43 -0.28 14.39 12.39
C ARG A 43 -0.81 13.22 13.22
N GLY A 44 -0.51 13.23 14.53
CA GLY A 44 -0.98 12.22 15.47
C GLY A 44 -0.59 10.79 15.05
N TRP A 45 -1.53 9.85 15.16
CA TRP A 45 -1.31 8.43 14.83
C TRP A 45 -0.84 8.20 13.39
N ALA A 46 -1.23 9.06 12.44
CA ALA A 46 -0.79 8.95 11.05
C ALA A 46 0.73 9.18 10.86
N LEU A 47 1.40 9.84 11.82
CA LEU A 47 2.87 9.95 11.81
C LEU A 47 3.56 8.63 12.11
N VAL A 48 2.93 7.81 12.95
CA VAL A 48 3.54 6.61 13.57
C VAL A 48 2.93 5.30 13.08
N GLU A 49 2.03 5.35 12.10
CA GLU A 49 1.42 4.15 11.51
C GLU A 49 2.52 3.19 10.98
N PRO A 50 2.48 1.89 11.29
CA PRO A 50 3.53 0.95 10.88
C PRO A 50 3.71 0.90 9.35
N VAL A 51 4.96 1.01 8.88
CA VAL A 51 5.28 0.94 7.44
C VAL A 51 5.01 -0.45 6.86
N LYS A 52 5.10 -1.51 7.69
CA LYS A 52 4.83 -2.89 7.27
C LYS A 52 3.38 -3.07 6.80
N ASP A 53 2.42 -2.38 7.42
CA ASP A 53 1.02 -2.44 7.01
C ASP A 53 0.78 -1.76 5.66
N VAL A 54 1.52 -0.69 5.35
CA VAL A 54 1.43 -0.01 4.06
C VAL A 54 1.97 -0.88 2.93
N ARG A 55 3.16 -1.50 3.10
CA ARG A 55 3.70 -2.41 2.08
C ARG A 55 2.86 -3.67 1.91
N ARG A 56 2.28 -4.20 3.00
CA ARG A 56 1.38 -5.34 2.96
C ARG A 56 0.09 -5.02 2.18
N ARG A 57 -0.54 -3.87 2.45
CA ARG A 57 -1.73 -3.40 1.70
C ARG A 57 -1.44 -3.25 0.20
N ILE A 58 -0.29 -2.65 -0.16
CA ILE A 58 0.12 -2.52 -1.57
C ILE A 58 0.37 -3.91 -2.18
N GLY A 59 1.06 -4.81 -1.49
CA GLY A 59 1.30 -6.17 -1.98
C GLY A 59 0.01 -6.95 -2.21
N ILE A 60 -0.98 -6.83 -1.32
CA ILE A 60 -2.29 -7.46 -1.47
C ILE A 60 -3.03 -6.90 -2.70
N ALA A 61 -3.09 -5.58 -2.86
CA ALA A 61 -3.76 -4.96 -4.00
C ALA A 61 -3.15 -5.40 -5.35
N TRP A 62 -1.83 -5.57 -5.40
CA TRP A 62 -1.14 -6.06 -6.61
C TRP A 62 -1.39 -7.54 -6.86
N ALA A 63 -1.55 -8.35 -5.82
CA ALA A 63 -1.88 -9.76 -5.94
C ALA A 63 -3.32 -9.95 -6.43
N GLU A 64 -4.27 -9.17 -5.93
CA GLU A 64 -5.67 -9.17 -6.37
C GLU A 64 -5.80 -8.76 -7.84
N ASP A 65 -5.11 -7.69 -8.25
CA ASP A 65 -5.11 -7.24 -9.65
C ASP A 65 -4.52 -8.30 -10.60
N ARG A 66 -3.45 -8.99 -10.16
CA ARG A 66 -2.85 -10.09 -10.92
C ARG A 66 -3.82 -11.26 -11.10
N LEU A 67 -4.52 -11.66 -10.04
CA LEU A 67 -5.51 -12.74 -10.09
C LEU A 67 -6.67 -12.40 -11.01
N ARG A 68 -7.18 -11.16 -10.95
CA ARG A 68 -8.23 -10.69 -11.85
C ARG A 68 -7.81 -10.79 -13.31
N ARG A 69 -6.61 -10.31 -13.66
CA ARG A 69 -6.11 -10.39 -15.05
C ARG A 69 -5.93 -11.82 -15.54
N GLN A 70 -5.55 -12.74 -14.64
CA GLN A 70 -5.47 -14.16 -14.99
C GLN A 70 -6.86 -14.74 -15.27
N ALA A 71 -7.85 -14.45 -14.43
CA ALA A 71 -9.22 -14.89 -14.64
C ALA A 71 -9.82 -14.31 -15.93
N GLU A 72 -9.58 -13.03 -16.23
CA GLU A 72 -10.00 -12.39 -17.49
C GLU A 72 -9.33 -13.03 -18.70
N ALA A 73 -8.04 -13.37 -18.61
CA ALA A 73 -7.31 -14.04 -19.68
C ALA A 73 -7.77 -15.48 -19.89
N GLU A 74 -8.13 -16.19 -18.82
CA GLU A 74 -8.69 -17.54 -18.88
C GLU A 74 -10.09 -17.52 -19.51
N GLN A 75 -10.97 -16.60 -19.07
CA GLN A 75 -12.28 -16.40 -19.70
C GLN A 75 -12.17 -16.02 -21.18
N ALA A 76 -11.20 -15.16 -21.54
CA ALA A 76 -10.95 -14.80 -22.93
C ALA A 76 -10.47 -16.00 -23.77
N ARG A 77 -9.68 -16.91 -23.18
CA ARG A 77 -9.25 -18.15 -23.84
C ARG A 77 -10.40 -19.13 -24.00
N ASP A 78 -11.19 -19.35 -22.96
CA ASP A 78 -12.36 -20.23 -23.01
C ASP A 78 -13.38 -19.75 -24.03
N LEU A 79 -13.60 -18.42 -24.11
CA LEU A 79 -14.42 -17.81 -25.15
C LEU A 79 -13.81 -17.97 -26.54
N ALA A 80 -12.50 -17.77 -26.69
CA ALA A 80 -11.82 -17.96 -27.98
C ALA A 80 -11.94 -19.42 -28.45
N GLU A 81 -11.70 -20.38 -27.57
CA GLU A 81 -11.85 -21.82 -27.86
C GLU A 81 -13.30 -22.19 -28.21
N ALA A 82 -14.28 -21.63 -27.50
CA ALA A 82 -15.70 -21.79 -27.83
C ALA A 82 -16.07 -21.16 -29.19
N THR A 83 -15.45 -20.04 -29.57
CA THR A 83 -15.67 -19.37 -30.87
C THR A 83 -14.91 -20.00 -32.03
N GLU A 84 -13.81 -20.71 -31.78
CA GLU A 84 -13.05 -21.43 -32.81
C GLU A 84 -13.64 -22.83 -33.11
N HIS A 85 -14.54 -23.35 -32.27
CA HIS A 85 -15.23 -24.63 -32.50
C HIS A 85 -16.76 -24.52 -32.65
N PRO A 86 -17.32 -23.69 -33.54
CA PRO A 86 -18.77 -23.61 -33.67
C PRO A 86 -19.39 -24.71 -34.56
N LEU A 87 -18.67 -25.39 -35.47
CA LEU A 87 -19.33 -26.24 -36.50
C LEU A 87 -18.55 -27.46 -37.04
N SER A 88 -17.82 -28.24 -36.23
CA SER A 88 -17.25 -29.52 -36.70
C SER A 88 -18.18 -30.74 -36.51
N ARG A 89 -19.42 -30.55 -36.02
CA ARG A 89 -20.28 -31.66 -35.61
C ARG A 89 -21.73 -31.58 -36.10
N ILE A 90 -21.95 -31.24 -37.37
CA ILE A 90 -23.21 -31.59 -38.04
C ILE A 90 -22.88 -32.14 -39.44
N ARG A 91 -22.53 -33.43 -39.49
CA ARG A 91 -22.60 -34.22 -40.73
C ARG A 91 -23.91 -35.00 -40.64
N LEU A 92 -24.99 -34.41 -41.12
CA LEU A 92 -26.26 -35.13 -41.29
C LEU A 92 -26.07 -36.12 -42.44
N SER A 93 -26.39 -37.38 -42.13
CA SER A 93 -26.37 -38.54 -43.03
C SER A 93 -27.71 -38.65 -43.77
#